data_AF-A0A0R3PH12-F1
#
_entry.id   AF-A0A0R3PH12-F1
#
_cell.length_a   1.000
_cell.length_b   1.000
_cell.length_c   1.000
_cell.angle_alpha   90.00
_cell.angle_beta   90.00
_cell.angle_gamma   90.00
#
_symmetry.space_group_name_H-M   'P 1'
#
loop_
_entity.id
_entity.type
_entity.pdbx_description
1 polymer ?
#
loop_
_entity_poly.entity_id
_entity_poly.type
_entity_poly.pdbx_seq_one_letter_code
_entity_poly.pdbx_strand_id
1 'polypeptide(L)'
;MFLQRLRDGIAQLMFGLRMTNPRQCIPLLLLLIVVFYLFMGSACFWFFEHDHHEQSVRKWYMNLAVNRRHFARSISSRIFNDTRNLLIIIDREQSERVQVRNSIKSKNPSPTTLIGWRITDELQLLVESLKRYEDRVEMRAPDRNEWTFLNAFNYAYSLLLTLGHGVKIPETSGGQACHSTKFYLRNFT
;
A
#
# COMPACT_ATOMS: atom_id res chain seq x y z
N MET A 1 40.58 -19.81 5.35
CA MET A 1 39.88 -20.98 5.94
C MET A 1 38.53 -21.27 5.27
N PHE A 2 37.64 -20.28 5.08
CA PHE A 2 36.33 -20.48 4.44
C PHE A 2 36.42 -20.88 2.95
N LEU A 3 37.34 -20.28 2.20
CA LEU A 3 37.59 -20.60 0.78
C LEU A 3 38.09 -22.03 0.55
N GLN A 4 38.84 -22.62 1.50
CA GLN A 4 39.29 -24.01 1.39
C GLN A 4 38.14 -24.99 1.64
N ARG A 5 37.27 -24.72 2.64
CA ARG A 5 36.05 -25.51 2.86
C ARG A 5 35.08 -25.47 1.67
N LEU A 6 34.94 -24.31 1.03
CA LEU A 6 34.15 -24.18 -0.19
C LEU A 6 34.76 -24.98 -1.34
N ARG A 7 36.08 -24.90 -1.53
CA ARG A 7 36.79 -25.64 -2.57
C ARG A 7 36.68 -27.15 -2.38
N ASP A 8 36.84 -27.63 -1.15
CA ASP A 8 36.77 -29.06 -0.83
C ASP A 8 35.33 -29.59 -0.93
N GLY A 9 34.33 -28.76 -0.57
CA GLY A 9 32.91 -29.05 -0.79
C GLY A 9 32.54 -29.10 -2.28
N ILE A 10 33.06 -28.18 -3.09
CA ILE A 10 32.88 -28.20 -4.55
C ILE A 10 33.59 -29.41 -5.18
N ALA A 11 34.75 -29.80 -4.67
CA ALA A 11 35.48 -30.97 -5.15
C ALA A 11 34.74 -32.28 -4.83
N GLN A 12 34.15 -32.41 -3.65
CA GLN A 12 33.27 -33.55 -3.31
C GLN A 12 32.01 -33.59 -4.17
N LEU A 13 31.41 -32.43 -4.45
CA LEU A 13 30.22 -32.33 -5.29
C LEU A 13 30.52 -32.68 -6.76
N MET A 14 31.66 -32.24 -7.27
CA MET A 14 32.18 -32.59 -8.60
C MET A 14 32.54 -34.08 -8.71
N PHE A 15 33.05 -34.70 -7.64
CA PHE A 15 33.34 -36.14 -7.64
C PHE A 15 32.06 -36.99 -7.55
N GLY A 16 31.06 -36.54 -6.79
CA GLY A 16 29.74 -37.19 -6.70
C GLY A 16 28.97 -37.17 -8.02
N LEU A 17 29.06 -36.07 -8.78
CA LEU A 17 28.50 -35.96 -10.14
C LEU A 17 29.17 -36.90 -11.16
N ARG A 18 30.42 -37.31 -10.92
CA ARG A 18 31.19 -38.15 -11.84
C ARG A 18 30.82 -39.63 -11.78
N MET A 19 30.18 -40.10 -10.70
CA MET A 19 29.77 -41.50 -10.53
C MET A 19 28.30 -41.79 -10.84
N THR A 20 27.50 -40.79 -11.20
CA THR A 20 26.09 -41.00 -11.57
C THR A 20 25.98 -41.40 -13.02
N ASN A 21 25.29 -42.52 -13.30
CA ASN A 21 24.95 -42.93 -14.65
C ASN A 21 24.30 -41.76 -15.42
N PRO A 22 24.62 -41.54 -16.71
CA PRO A 22 24.11 -40.40 -17.47
C PRO A 22 22.57 -40.33 -17.48
N ARG A 23 21.90 -41.48 -17.37
CA ARG A 23 20.44 -41.61 -17.27
C ARG A 23 19.84 -40.97 -16.01
N GLN A 24 20.59 -40.89 -14.91
CA GLN A 24 20.16 -40.26 -13.64
C GLN A 24 20.57 -38.78 -13.57
N CYS A 25 21.58 -38.36 -14.34
CA CYS A 25 22.04 -36.98 -14.36
C CYS A 25 21.13 -36.08 -15.24
N ILE A 26 20.52 -36.64 -16.30
CA ILE A 26 19.56 -35.93 -17.17
C ILE A 26 18.38 -35.31 -16.40
N PRO A 27 17.63 -36.03 -15.54
CA PRO A 27 16.51 -35.43 -14.82
C PRO A 27 16.97 -34.38 -13.79
N LEU A 28 18.15 -34.55 -13.17
CA LEU A 28 18.73 -33.55 -12.28
C LEU A 28 19.11 -32.26 -13.03
N LEU A 29 19.73 -32.40 -14.20
CA LEU A 29 20.08 -31.28 -15.07
C LEU A 29 18.82 -30.54 -15.54
N LEU A 30 17.79 -31.27 -15.97
CA LEU A 30 16.49 -30.71 -16.35
C LEU A 30 15.83 -29.96 -15.19
N LEU A 31 15.82 -30.55 -13.99
CA LEU A 31 15.33 -29.88 -12.79
C LEU A 31 16.09 -28.57 -12.53
N LEU A 32 17.41 -28.60 -12.64
CA LEU A 32 18.27 -27.43 -12.44
C LEU A 32 17.96 -26.32 -13.47
N ILE A 33 17.78 -26.70 -14.74
CA ILE A 33 17.38 -25.77 -15.83
C ILE A 33 16.01 -25.17 -15.55
N VAL A 34 15.02 -25.96 -15.12
CA VAL A 34 13.67 -25.48 -14.77
C VAL A 34 13.73 -24.51 -13.59
N VAL A 35 14.52 -24.82 -12.56
CA VAL A 35 14.73 -23.92 -11.42
C VAL A 35 15.35 -22.61 -11.90
N PHE A 36 16.42 -22.64 -12.72
CA PHE A 36 17.01 -21.43 -13.28
C PHE A 36 16.02 -20.61 -14.11
N TYR A 37 15.21 -21.27 -14.93
CA TYR A 37 14.19 -20.62 -15.74
C TYR A 37 13.14 -19.93 -14.87
N LEU A 38 12.71 -20.55 -13.78
CA LEU A 38 11.79 -19.93 -12.82
C LEU A 38 12.42 -18.71 -12.14
N PHE A 39 13.67 -18.80 -11.70
CA PHE A 39 14.38 -17.67 -11.11
C PHE A 39 14.52 -16.50 -12.09
N MET A 40 14.93 -16.78 -13.33
CA MET A 40 15.05 -15.76 -14.39
C MET A 40 13.70 -15.13 -14.74
N GLY A 41 12.64 -15.93 -14.87
CA GLY A 41 11.29 -15.43 -15.12
C GLY A 41 10.77 -14.56 -13.97
N SER A 42 11.02 -14.98 -12.72
CA SER A 42 10.66 -14.21 -11.52
C SER A 42 11.41 -12.88 -11.46
N ALA A 43 12.69 -12.87 -11.82
CA ALA A 43 13.50 -11.66 -11.90
C ALA A 43 13.01 -10.72 -13.02
N CYS A 44 12.61 -11.24 -14.20
CA CYS A 44 11.99 -10.42 -15.27
C CYS A 44 10.76 -9.69 -14.73
N PHE A 45 9.79 -10.43 -14.17
CA PHE A 45 8.56 -9.84 -13.67
C PHE A 45 8.79 -8.89 -12.51
N TRP A 46 9.67 -9.24 -11.58
CA TRP A 46 10.03 -8.36 -10.48
C TRP A 46 10.66 -7.06 -11.00
N PHE A 47 11.64 -7.11 -11.91
CA PHE A 47 12.31 -5.92 -12.39
C PHE A 47 11.37 -4.94 -13.12
N PHE A 48 10.49 -5.45 -14.01
CA PHE A 48 9.58 -4.58 -14.76
C PHE A 48 8.41 -4.06 -13.94
N GLU A 49 7.80 -4.90 -13.12
CA GLU A 49 6.56 -4.54 -12.43
C GLU A 49 6.79 -3.89 -11.07
N HIS A 50 7.94 -4.11 -10.43
CA HIS A 50 8.23 -3.56 -9.10
C HIS A 50 8.29 -2.03 -9.11
N ASP A 51 9.07 -1.45 -10.04
CA ASP A 51 9.19 0.01 -10.15
C ASP A 51 7.87 0.66 -10.54
N HIS A 52 7.13 0.06 -11.48
CA HIS A 52 5.82 0.55 -11.88
C HIS A 52 4.82 0.55 -10.72
N HIS A 53 4.78 -0.55 -9.95
CA HIS A 53 3.93 -0.65 -8.78
C HIS A 53 4.31 0.37 -7.70
N GLU A 54 5.60 0.56 -7.45
CA GLU A 54 6.07 1.54 -6.47
C GLU A 54 5.68 2.98 -6.87
N GLN A 55 5.77 3.32 -8.16
CA GLN A 55 5.31 4.61 -8.66
C GLN A 55 3.81 4.80 -8.51
N SER A 56 3.00 3.77 -8.77
CA SER A 56 1.55 3.80 -8.60
C SER A 56 1.16 4.00 -7.14
N VAL A 57 1.83 3.30 -6.22
CA VAL A 57 1.63 3.45 -4.77
C VAL A 57 2.04 4.85 -4.30
N ARG A 58 3.19 5.37 -4.76
CA ARG A 58 3.64 6.74 -4.44
C ARG A 58 2.65 7.79 -4.94
N LYS A 59 2.14 7.66 -6.16
CA LYS A 59 1.10 8.56 -6.69
C LYS A 59 -0.17 8.52 -5.84
N TRP A 60 -0.59 7.32 -5.40
CA TRP A 60 -1.72 7.16 -4.50
C TRP A 60 -1.50 7.88 -3.16
N TYR A 61 -0.34 7.70 -2.52
CA TYR A 61 0.00 8.39 -1.27
C TYR A 61 0.02 9.92 -1.43
N MET A 62 0.57 10.43 -2.54
CA MET A 62 0.59 11.86 -2.82
C MET A 62 -0.82 12.42 -3.02
N ASN A 63 -1.66 11.73 -3.80
CA ASN A 63 -3.06 12.11 -3.99
C ASN A 63 -3.85 12.10 -2.68
N LEU A 64 -3.63 11.09 -1.84
CA LEU A 64 -4.25 11.00 -0.53
C LEU A 64 -3.85 12.19 0.37
N ALA A 65 -2.56 12.53 0.40
CA ALA A 65 -2.05 13.65 1.19
C ALA A 65 -2.61 15.00 0.70
N VAL A 66 -2.66 15.21 -0.62
CA VAL A 66 -3.21 16.41 -1.25
C VAL A 66 -4.72 16.53 -0.94
N ASN A 67 -5.47 15.45 -1.09
CA ASN A 67 -6.92 15.45 -0.85
C ASN A 67 -7.25 15.76 0.63
N ARG A 68 -6.48 15.19 1.58
CA ARG A 68 -6.59 15.52 3.01
C ARG A 68 -6.26 16.98 3.30
N ARG A 69 -5.23 17.54 2.67
CA ARG A 69 -4.86 18.96 2.83
C ARG A 69 -5.93 19.91 2.29
N HIS A 70 -6.48 19.62 1.10
CA HIS A 70 -7.56 20.45 0.53
C HIS A 70 -8.81 20.41 1.40
N PHE A 71 -9.17 19.24 1.92
CA PHE A 71 -10.29 19.10 2.86
C PHE A 71 -10.04 19.85 4.17
N ALA A 72 -8.87 19.69 4.78
CA ALA A 72 -8.51 20.42 6.00
C ALA A 72 -8.53 21.94 5.77
N ARG A 73 -8.10 22.41 4.60
CA ARG A 73 -8.14 23.83 4.25
C ARG A 73 -9.56 24.34 4.04
N SER A 74 -10.44 23.57 3.40
CA SER A 74 -11.83 23.98 3.15
C SER A 74 -12.69 23.97 4.42
N ILE A 75 -12.45 23.01 5.33
CA ILE A 75 -13.12 23.00 6.63
C ILE A 75 -12.61 24.14 7.53
N SER A 76 -11.28 24.33 7.57
CA SER A 76 -10.66 25.41 8.34
C SER A 76 -11.13 26.78 7.84
N SER A 77 -11.15 27.01 6.53
CA SER A 77 -11.66 28.28 6.00
C SER A 77 -13.12 28.49 6.32
N ARG A 78 -13.98 27.47 6.32
CA ARG A 78 -15.39 27.62 6.71
C ARG A 78 -15.55 28.02 8.18
N ILE A 79 -14.74 27.46 9.06
CA ILE A 79 -14.79 27.71 10.52
C ILE A 79 -14.22 29.10 10.86
N PHE A 80 -13.07 29.47 10.29
CA PHE A 80 -12.35 30.69 10.65
C PHE A 80 -12.72 31.92 9.81
N ASN A 81 -13.30 31.75 8.62
CA ASN A 81 -13.77 32.88 7.82
C ASN A 81 -15.09 33.47 8.35
N ASP A 82 -15.78 32.76 9.25
CA ASP A 82 -16.88 33.35 10.01
C ASP A 82 -16.28 34.09 11.22
N THR A 83 -16.10 35.40 11.10
CA THR A 83 -15.53 36.28 12.14
C THR A 83 -16.22 36.10 13.49
N ARG A 84 -17.49 35.63 13.50
CA ARG A 84 -18.24 35.29 14.71
C ARG A 84 -17.74 34.03 15.41
N ASN A 85 -17.37 32.97 14.71
CA ASN A 85 -16.86 31.73 15.32
C ASN A 85 -15.46 31.94 15.94
N LEU A 86 -14.62 32.77 15.33
CA LEU A 86 -13.32 33.15 15.88
C LEU A 86 -13.45 33.98 17.16
N LEU A 87 -14.42 34.90 17.19
CA LEU A 87 -14.75 35.69 18.38
C LEU A 87 -15.31 34.82 19.52
N ILE A 88 -16.10 33.79 19.21
CA ILE A 88 -16.68 32.86 20.19
C ILE A 88 -15.60 32.00 20.86
N ILE A 89 -14.55 31.58 20.14
CA ILE A 89 -13.45 30.77 20.72
C ILE A 89 -12.60 31.63 21.67
N ILE A 90 -12.28 32.87 21.29
CA ILE A 90 -11.51 33.79 22.13
C ILE A 90 -12.35 34.23 23.35
N ASP A 91 -13.63 34.56 23.16
CA ASP A 91 -14.51 35.00 24.25
C ASP A 91 -14.87 33.87 25.21
N ARG A 92 -14.98 32.61 24.75
CA ARG A 92 -15.19 31.43 25.62
C ARG A 92 -14.01 31.17 26.54
N GLU A 93 -12.78 31.26 26.06
CA GLU A 93 -11.59 31.03 26.89
C GLU A 93 -11.43 32.14 27.96
N GLN A 94 -11.82 33.38 27.62
CA GLN A 94 -11.89 34.47 28.59
C GLN A 94 -13.07 34.29 29.55
N SER A 95 -14.22 33.80 29.08
CA SER A 95 -15.44 33.57 29.88
C SER A 95 -15.30 32.42 30.86
N GLU A 96 -14.61 31.33 30.55
CA GLU A 96 -14.29 30.26 31.52
C GLU A 96 -13.34 30.78 32.62
N ARG A 97 -12.34 31.59 32.26
CA ARG A 97 -11.43 32.23 33.23
C ARG A 97 -12.17 33.22 34.15
N VAL A 98 -13.17 33.93 33.62
CA VAL A 98 -14.01 34.85 34.39
C VAL A 98 -15.11 34.13 35.19
N GLN A 99 -15.67 33.02 34.67
CA GLN A 99 -16.66 32.20 35.38
C GLN A 99 -16.06 31.40 36.52
N VAL A 100 -14.82 30.90 36.41
CA VAL A 100 -14.11 30.30 37.56
C VAL A 100 -13.88 31.34 38.68
N ARG A 101 -13.70 32.62 38.31
CA ARG A 101 -13.64 33.73 39.29
C ARG A 101 -15.03 34.07 39.86
N ASN A 102 -16.10 33.89 39.10
CA ASN A 102 -17.46 34.30 39.47
C ASN A 102 -18.36 33.18 40.02
N SER A 103 -17.96 31.90 39.94
CA SER A 103 -18.68 30.73 40.48
C SER A 103 -18.80 30.71 42.01
N ILE A 104 -18.17 31.67 42.71
CA ILE A 104 -18.42 31.97 44.12
C ILE A 104 -19.74 32.74 44.33
N LYS A 105 -20.34 33.30 43.27
CA LYS A 105 -21.55 34.13 43.37
C LYS A 105 -22.59 33.78 42.31
N SER A 106 -23.74 33.31 42.80
CA SER A 106 -25.06 33.35 42.17
C SER A 106 -25.47 32.18 41.28
N LYS A 107 -26.66 31.68 41.60
CA LYS A 107 -27.40 30.56 41.02
C LYS A 107 -28.58 31.16 40.26
N ASN A 108 -28.46 31.37 38.95
CA ASN A 108 -29.58 31.60 38.01
C ASN A 108 -29.10 31.32 36.58
N PRO A 109 -29.88 30.61 35.73
CA PRO A 109 -29.43 30.25 34.39
C PRO A 109 -29.52 31.46 33.45
N SER A 110 -28.34 31.96 33.06
CA SER A 110 -28.12 33.09 32.15
C SER A 110 -28.26 32.69 30.66
N PRO A 111 -28.43 33.66 29.73
CA PRO A 111 -28.55 33.46 28.26
C PRO A 111 -27.42 32.65 27.57
N THR A 112 -26.43 32.20 28.34
CA THR A 112 -25.32 31.33 27.97
C THR A 112 -25.78 29.95 27.43
N THR A 113 -26.96 29.47 27.82
CA THR A 113 -27.52 28.21 27.31
C THR A 113 -27.86 28.27 25.82
N LEU A 114 -28.43 29.37 25.31
CA LEU A 114 -28.79 29.51 23.88
C LEU A 114 -27.58 29.55 22.94
N ILE A 115 -26.46 30.08 23.41
CA ILE A 115 -25.18 30.06 22.69
C ILE A 115 -24.61 28.63 22.68
N GLY A 116 -24.76 27.89 23.79
CA GLY A 116 -24.39 26.48 23.89
C GLY A 116 -25.09 25.59 22.87
N TRP A 117 -26.42 25.73 22.71
CA TRP A 117 -27.21 24.95 21.74
C TRP A 117 -26.81 25.24 20.29
N ARG A 118 -26.50 26.51 19.95
CA ARG A 118 -26.06 26.87 18.60
C ARG A 118 -24.66 26.34 18.27
N ILE A 119 -23.77 26.30 19.26
CA ILE A 119 -22.44 25.69 19.10
C ILE A 119 -22.54 24.18 18.92
N THR A 120 -23.47 23.50 19.61
CA THR A 120 -23.69 22.06 19.41
C THR A 120 -24.20 21.73 18.01
N ASP A 121 -25.04 22.58 17.42
CA ASP A 121 -25.55 22.37 16.06
C ASP A 121 -24.45 22.52 15.00
N GLU A 122 -23.58 23.53 15.14
CA GLU A 122 -22.40 23.71 14.27
C GLU A 122 -21.44 22.51 14.37
N LEU A 123 -21.23 21.99 15.58
CA LEU A 123 -20.39 20.82 15.81
C LEU A 123 -21.01 19.55 15.20
N GLN A 124 -22.33 19.39 15.27
CA GLN A 124 -23.04 18.30 14.61
C GLN A 124 -22.92 18.38 13.10
N LEU A 125 -23.05 19.57 12.51
CA LEU A 125 -22.84 19.78 11.07
C LEU A 125 -21.40 19.45 10.65
N LEU A 126 -20.42 19.75 11.51
CA LEU A 126 -19.02 19.40 11.27
C LEU A 126 -18.80 17.89 11.32
N VAL A 127 -19.34 17.21 12.35
CA VAL A 127 -19.30 15.74 12.47
C VAL A 127 -19.98 15.08 11.27
N GLU A 128 -21.11 15.60 10.82
CA GLU A 128 -21.82 15.06 9.66
C GLU A 128 -21.06 15.32 8.35
N SER A 129 -20.39 16.47 8.22
CA SER A 129 -19.52 16.76 7.08
C SER A 129 -18.28 15.86 7.05
N LEU A 130 -17.72 15.53 8.22
CA LEU A 130 -16.64 14.56 8.38
C LEU A 130 -17.11 13.16 8.03
N LYS A 131 -18.29 12.75 8.51
CA LYS A 131 -18.87 11.44 8.22
C LYS A 131 -19.19 11.27 6.73
N ARG A 132 -19.76 12.30 6.08
CA ARG A 132 -19.92 12.32 4.61
C ARG A 132 -18.60 12.38 3.85
N TYR A 133 -17.53 12.89 4.44
CA TYR A 133 -16.21 12.86 3.83
C TYR A 133 -15.58 11.47 3.96
N GLU A 134 -15.67 10.86 5.13
CA GLU A 134 -15.23 9.48 5.38
C GLU A 134 -15.95 8.49 4.46
N ASP A 135 -17.27 8.62 4.29
CA ASP A 135 -18.06 7.79 3.37
C ASP A 135 -17.70 8.03 1.89
N ARG A 136 -17.31 9.25 1.50
CA ARG A 136 -16.89 9.57 0.12
C ARG A 136 -15.43 9.24 -0.17
N VAL A 137 -14.61 9.20 0.87
CA VAL A 137 -13.25 8.70 0.80
C VAL A 137 -13.36 7.19 0.97
N GLU A 138 -13.81 6.50 -0.08
CA GLU A 138 -13.54 5.08 -0.22
C GLU A 138 -12.02 4.92 -0.21
N MET A 139 -11.43 4.73 0.98
CA MET A 139 -10.03 4.36 1.13
C MET A 139 -9.88 2.93 0.65
N ARG A 140 -9.98 2.72 -0.67
CA ARG A 140 -9.47 1.50 -1.28
C ARG A 140 -7.98 1.54 -1.04
N ALA A 141 -7.52 0.83 -0.01
CA ALA A 141 -6.11 0.65 0.26
C ALA A 141 -5.42 0.22 -1.03
N PRO A 142 -4.17 0.65 -1.29
CA PRO A 142 -3.43 0.16 -2.43
C PRO A 142 -3.51 -1.36 -2.44
N ASP A 143 -3.91 -1.93 -3.58
CA ASP A 143 -4.20 -3.34 -3.71
C ASP A 143 -3.01 -4.16 -3.19
N ARG A 144 -3.28 -5.15 -2.31
CA ARG A 144 -2.24 -5.94 -1.63
C ARG A 144 -1.44 -6.85 -2.57
N ASN A 145 -1.72 -6.77 -3.87
CA ASN A 145 -1.04 -7.52 -4.92
C ASN A 145 0.34 -6.95 -5.27
N GLU A 146 1.14 -6.63 -4.25
CA GLU A 146 2.49 -6.09 -4.43
C GLU A 146 3.34 -7.05 -5.24
N TRP A 147 4.11 -6.52 -6.20
CA TRP A 147 5.14 -7.26 -6.93
C TRP A 147 6.38 -7.43 -6.07
N THR A 148 6.29 -8.32 -5.08
CA THR A 148 7.44 -8.86 -4.36
C THR A 148 8.05 -10.02 -5.13
N PHE A 149 9.32 -10.35 -4.86
CA PHE A 149 9.99 -11.47 -5.53
C PHE A 149 9.23 -12.81 -5.33
N LEU A 150 8.74 -13.09 -4.13
CA LEU A 150 7.96 -14.29 -3.84
C LEU A 150 6.63 -14.33 -4.62
N ASN A 151 5.95 -13.19 -4.74
CA ASN A 151 4.72 -13.09 -5.53
C ASN A 151 5.01 -13.24 -7.03
N ALA A 152 6.12 -12.67 -7.52
CA ALA A 152 6.57 -12.84 -8.90
C ALA A 152 6.96 -14.30 -9.18
N PHE A 153 7.59 -14.99 -8.22
CA PHE A 153 7.92 -16.40 -8.32
C PHE A 153 6.68 -17.29 -8.34
N ASN A 154 5.74 -17.05 -7.44
CA ASN A 154 4.48 -17.78 -7.42
C ASN A 154 3.69 -17.56 -8.72
N TYR A 155 3.72 -16.34 -9.26
CA TYR A 155 3.15 -16.01 -10.56
C TYR A 155 3.84 -16.76 -11.71
N ALA A 156 5.18 -16.75 -11.77
CA ALA A 156 5.95 -17.46 -12.80
C ALA A 156 5.75 -18.99 -12.74
N TYR A 157 5.64 -19.54 -11.53
CA TYR A 157 5.32 -20.95 -11.29
C TYR A 157 3.88 -21.28 -11.70
N SER A 158 2.91 -20.44 -11.36
CA SER A 158 1.51 -20.58 -11.79
C SER A 158 1.38 -20.51 -13.31
N LEU A 159 2.19 -19.69 -13.99
CA LEU A 159 2.30 -19.65 -15.44
C LEU A 159 2.96 -20.90 -16.02
N LEU A 160 3.84 -21.58 -15.27
CA LEU A 160 4.44 -22.84 -15.70
C LEU A 160 3.43 -23.98 -15.64
N LEU A 161 2.62 -24.03 -14.58
CA LEU A 161 1.56 -25.02 -14.40
C LEU A 161 0.31 -24.75 -15.23
N THR A 162 0.27 -23.66 -16.00
CA THR A 162 -0.90 -23.22 -16.79
C THR A 162 -2.17 -23.01 -15.97
N LEU A 163 -2.04 -22.83 -14.65
CA LEU A 163 -3.17 -22.59 -13.75
C LEU A 163 -3.82 -21.23 -14.03
N GLY A 164 -3.02 -20.25 -14.45
CA GLY A 164 -3.46 -18.87 -14.68
C GLY A 164 -3.78 -18.16 -13.36
N HIS A 165 -3.04 -17.11 -13.00
CA HIS A 165 -3.19 -16.52 -11.68
C HIS A 165 -4.46 -15.65 -11.53
N GLY A 166 -5.11 -15.24 -12.63
CA GLY A 166 -6.44 -14.61 -12.72
C GLY A 166 -6.62 -13.24 -12.05
N VAL A 167 -6.05 -13.08 -10.87
CA VAL A 167 -6.14 -11.93 -9.97
C VAL A 167 -4.99 -10.93 -10.22
N LYS A 168 -3.91 -11.37 -10.87
CA LYS A 168 -2.69 -10.56 -11.09
C LYS A 168 -2.23 -10.66 -12.53
N ILE A 169 -2.14 -9.53 -13.23
CA ILE A 169 -1.75 -9.42 -14.64
C ILE A 169 -0.68 -8.33 -14.73
N PRO A 170 0.42 -8.53 -15.48
CA PRO A 170 1.42 -7.48 -15.69
C PRO A 170 0.80 -6.30 -16.44
N GLU A 171 0.99 -5.10 -15.89
CA GLU A 171 0.46 -3.86 -16.48
C GLU A 171 1.48 -3.23 -17.43
N THR A 172 2.77 -3.54 -17.27
CA THR A 172 3.82 -2.99 -18.12
C THR A 172 3.92 -3.71 -19.45
N SER A 173 4.27 -2.97 -20.51
CA SER A 173 4.53 -3.54 -21.84
C SER A 173 5.65 -4.59 -21.80
N GLY A 174 6.67 -4.39 -20.98
CA GLY A 174 7.76 -5.35 -20.74
C GLY A 174 7.27 -6.64 -20.07
N GLY A 175 6.45 -6.52 -19.03
CA GLY A 175 5.84 -7.68 -18.36
C GLY A 175 4.90 -8.46 -19.28
N GLN A 176 4.12 -7.78 -20.11
CA GLN A 176 3.25 -8.39 -21.12
C GLN A 176 4.03 -9.09 -22.23
N ALA A 177 5.19 -8.55 -22.64
CA ALA A 177 6.10 -9.23 -23.55
C ALA A 177 6.69 -10.50 -22.91
N CYS A 178 7.18 -10.42 -21.66
CA CYS A 178 7.68 -11.59 -20.92
C CYS A 178 6.59 -12.66 -20.75
N HIS A 179 5.34 -12.25 -20.52
CA HIS A 179 4.16 -13.13 -20.46
C HIS A 179 3.85 -13.79 -21.82
N SER A 180 3.83 -13.00 -22.89
CA SER A 180 3.46 -13.46 -24.25
C SER A 180 4.51 -14.37 -24.88
N THR A 181 5.80 -14.20 -24.56
CA THR A 181 6.89 -15.03 -25.10
C THR A 181 6.71 -16.51 -24.72
N LYS A 182 6.10 -16.80 -23.56
CA LYS A 182 5.76 -18.17 -23.15
C LYS A 182 4.59 -18.75 -23.95
N PHE A 183 3.68 -17.90 -24.41
CA PHE A 183 2.57 -18.29 -25.28
C PHE A 183 3.05 -18.66 -26.69
N TYR A 184 4.09 -17.96 -27.19
CA TYR A 184 4.69 -18.25 -28.50
C TYR A 184 5.46 -19.58 -28.54
N LEU A 185 6.12 -19.98 -27.46
CA LEU A 185 6.79 -21.29 -27.37
C LEU A 185 5.81 -22.48 -27.44
N ARG A 186 4.52 -22.28 -27.15
CA ARG A 186 3.47 -23.30 -27.27
C ARG A 186 2.93 -23.47 -28.70
N ASN A 187 3.15 -22.50 -29.59
CA ASN A 187 2.71 -22.57 -30.99
C ASN A 187 3.74 -23.24 -31.93
N PHE A 188 4.86 -23.71 -31.39
CA PHE A 188 5.94 -24.37 -32.16
C PHE A 188 6.16 -25.85 -31.79
N THR A 189 5.31 -26.44 -30.96
CA THR A 189 5.23 -27.88 -30.67
C THR A 189 3.84 -28.39 -30.98
#